data_AF-A0A2S9FW25-F1
#
_entry.id   AF-A0A2S9FW25-F1
#
_cell.length_a   1.000
_cell.length_b   1.000
_cell.length_c   1.000
_cell.angle_alpha   90.00
_cell.angle_beta   90.00
_cell.angle_gamma   90.00
#
_symmetry.space_group_name_H-M   'P 1'
#
loop_
_entity.id
_entity.type
_entity.pdbx_description
1 polymer ?
#
loop_
_entity_poly.entity_id
_entity_poly.type
_entity_poly.pdbx_seq_one_letter_code
_entity_poly.pdbx_strand_id
1 'polypeptide(L)'
;GVREHRGWLWVGAGVIALGAYGFVAAFQPDAHFGRVLAAYGGVFIAGSLLWGMAADGFRPDRWDIVGAAVSLIGVALIMYGPR
;
A
#
# COMPACT_ATOMS: atom_id res chain seq x y z
N GLY A 1 -19.45 -4.20 4.01
CA GLY A 1 -20.33 -3.22 3.34
C GLY A 1 -21.51 -3.91 2.66
N VAL A 2 -21.31 -4.45 1.46
CA VAL A 2 -22.27 -5.37 0.81
C VAL A 2 -22.28 -6.73 1.52
N ARG A 3 -21.08 -7.29 1.81
CA ARG A 3 -20.93 -8.56 2.57
C ARG A 3 -21.51 -8.50 3.99
N GLU A 4 -21.25 -7.44 4.75
CA GLU A 4 -21.88 -7.20 6.07
C GLU A 4 -23.31 -6.63 6.02
N HIS A 5 -23.97 -6.52 4.85
CA HIS A 5 -25.31 -5.92 4.73
C HIS A 5 -25.48 -4.53 5.38
N ARG A 6 -24.42 -3.71 5.37
CA ARG A 6 -24.34 -2.42 6.08
C ARG A 6 -25.21 -1.30 5.46
N GLY A 7 -26.05 -1.62 4.48
CA GLY A 7 -26.98 -0.70 3.80
C GLY A 7 -26.41 0.02 2.57
N TRP A 8 -27.29 0.38 1.64
CA TRP A 8 -26.96 0.96 0.33
C TRP A 8 -26.24 2.32 0.43
N LEU A 9 -26.57 3.13 1.43
CA LEU A 9 -25.89 4.42 1.68
C LEU A 9 -24.41 4.23 2.04
N TRP A 10 -24.08 3.22 2.85
CA TRP A 10 -22.69 2.91 3.20
C TRP A 10 -21.90 2.39 2.01
N VAL A 11 -22.53 1.61 1.15
CA VAL A 11 -21.91 1.12 -0.09
C VAL A 11 -21.69 2.27 -1.06
N GLY A 12 -22.71 3.12 -1.27
CA GLY A 12 -22.61 4.30 -2.13
C GLY A 12 -21.53 5.28 -1.67
N ALA A 13 -21.46 5.55 -0.36
CA ALA A 13 -20.41 6.38 0.22
C ALA A 13 -19.01 5.78 -0.03
N GLY A 14 -18.85 4.47 0.13
CA GLY A 14 -17.60 3.78 -0.17
C GLY A 14 -17.19 3.89 -1.63
N VAL A 15 -18.14 3.72 -2.56
CA VAL A 15 -17.89 3.86 -4.01
C VAL A 15 -17.46 5.29 -4.37
N ILE A 16 -18.16 6.30 -3.84
CA ILE A 16 -17.82 7.71 -4.09
C ILE A 16 -16.44 8.04 -3.51
N ALA A 17 -16.13 7.59 -2.30
CA ALA A 17 -14.82 7.80 -1.68
C ALA A 17 -13.69 7.17 -2.49
N LEU A 18 -13.87 5.93 -2.97
CA LEU A 18 -12.88 5.24 -3.80
C LEU A 18 -12.69 5.93 -5.16
N GLY A 19 -13.79 6.34 -5.78
CA GLY A 19 -13.78 7.07 -7.05
C GLY A 19 -13.10 8.43 -6.93
N ALA A 20 -13.40 9.19 -5.87
CA ALA A 20 -12.75 10.47 -5.58
C ALA A 20 -11.24 10.30 -5.33
N TYR A 21 -10.84 9.26 -4.58
CA TYR A 21 -9.44 8.94 -4.37
C TYR A 21 -8.72 8.64 -5.70
N GLY A 22 -9.28 7.77 -6.53
CA GLY A 22 -8.70 7.44 -7.84
C GLY A 22 -8.62 8.65 -8.77
N PHE A 23 -9.62 9.52 -8.75
CA PHE A 23 -9.64 10.76 -9.52
C PHE A 23 -8.55 11.74 -9.07
N VAL A 24 -8.39 11.95 -7.76
CA VAL A 24 -7.30 12.79 -7.21
C VAL A 24 -5.93 12.19 -7.54
N ALA A 25 -5.76 10.87 -7.41
CA ALA A 25 -4.52 10.20 -7.76
C ALA A 25 -4.14 10.35 -9.25
N ALA A 26 -5.12 10.49 -10.14
CA ALA A 26 -4.88 10.74 -11.57
C ALA A 26 -4.33 12.14 -11.87
N PHE A 27 -4.51 13.11 -10.96
CA PHE A 27 -3.90 14.44 -11.07
C PHE A 27 -2.46 14.51 -10.54
N GLN A 28 -1.84 13.38 -10.20
CA GLN A 28 -0.47 13.38 -9.68
C GLN A 28 0.50 13.91 -10.77
N PRO A 29 1.18 15.05 -10.54
CA PRO A 29 1.93 15.75 -11.59
C PRO A 29 3.29 15.12 -11.96
N ASP A 30 3.64 13.99 -11.37
CA ASP A 30 5.00 13.46 -11.38
C ASP A 30 5.22 12.43 -12.51
N ALA A 31 6.16 12.71 -13.42
CA ALA A 31 6.50 11.84 -14.55
C ALA A 31 7.08 10.47 -14.11
N HIS A 32 7.46 10.34 -12.84
CA HIS A 32 7.96 9.10 -12.22
C HIS A 32 6.91 8.39 -11.36
N PHE A 33 5.62 8.52 -11.69
CA PHE A 33 4.51 7.89 -10.97
C PHE A 33 4.76 6.42 -10.59
N GLY A 34 5.28 5.62 -11.54
CA GLY A 34 5.57 4.20 -11.31
C GLY A 34 6.64 3.95 -10.24
N ARG A 35 7.63 4.83 -10.12
CA ARG A 35 8.69 4.70 -9.09
C ARG A 35 8.11 5.06 -7.72
N VAL A 36 7.39 6.18 -7.64
CA VAL A 36 6.71 6.61 -6.40
C VAL A 36 5.75 5.53 -5.91
N LEU A 37 4.98 4.91 -6.82
CA LEU A 37 4.10 3.80 -6.51
C LEU A 37 4.87 2.57 -6.00
N ALA A 38 6.01 2.23 -6.61
CA ALA A 38 6.87 1.15 -6.15
C ALA A 38 7.38 1.40 -4.73
N ALA A 39 7.84 2.62 -4.42
CA ALA A 39 8.27 2.97 -3.06
C ALA A 39 7.14 2.84 -2.04
N TYR A 40 5.93 3.32 -2.36
CA TYR A 40 4.78 3.11 -1.49
C TYR A 40 4.49 1.64 -1.25
N GLY A 41 4.58 0.79 -2.27
CA GLY A 41 4.39 -0.66 -2.12
C GLY A 41 5.37 -1.28 -1.13
N GLY A 42 6.67 -0.99 -1.25
CA GLY A 42 7.67 -1.55 -0.33
C GLY A 42 7.56 -1.02 1.10
N VAL A 43 7.31 0.29 1.27
CA VAL A 43 7.07 0.89 2.60
C VAL A 43 5.80 0.35 3.22
N PHE A 44 4.76 0.11 2.43
CA PHE A 44 3.50 -0.45 2.90
C PHE A 44 3.68 -1.88 3.44
N ILE A 45 4.45 -2.72 2.74
CA ILE A 45 4.76 -4.09 3.20
C ILE A 45 5.47 -4.04 4.56
N ALA A 46 6.56 -3.27 4.66
CA ALA A 46 7.32 -3.16 5.91
C ALA A 46 6.48 -2.54 7.04
N GLY A 47 5.72 -1.48 6.74
CA GLY A 47 4.85 -0.79 7.69
C GLY A 47 3.72 -1.67 8.22
N SER A 48 3.13 -2.53 7.37
CA SER A 48 2.07 -3.47 7.77
C SER A 48 2.59 -4.50 8.78
N LEU A 49 3.80 -5.01 8.58
CA LEU A 49 4.44 -5.93 9.53
C LEU A 49 4.75 -5.23 10.86
N LEU A 50 5.33 -4.03 10.81
CA LEU A 50 5.61 -3.22 12.00
C LEU A 50 4.33 -2.89 12.78
N TRP A 51 3.24 -2.58 12.08
CA TRP A 51 1.95 -2.33 12.70
C TRP A 51 1.40 -3.59 13.37
N GLY A 52 1.42 -4.73 12.68
CA GLY A 52 1.02 -6.01 13.26
C GLY A 52 1.80 -6.32 14.53
N MET A 53 3.11 -6.01 14.55
CA MET A 53 3.94 -6.19 15.75
C MET A 53 3.50 -5.29 16.91
N ALA A 54 3.22 -4.01 16.62
CA ALA A 54 2.93 -3.01 17.64
C ALA A 54 1.48 -3.09 18.18
N ALA A 55 0.51 -3.34 17.31
CA ALA A 55 -0.92 -3.27 17.63
C ALA A 55 -1.55 -4.67 17.84
N ASP A 56 -1.14 -5.66 17.05
CA ASP A 56 -1.80 -6.97 17.00
C ASP A 56 -1.01 -8.09 17.71
N GLY A 57 0.17 -7.77 18.26
CA GLY A 57 1.06 -8.74 18.92
C GLY A 57 1.66 -9.78 17.96
N PHE A 58 1.60 -9.51 16.66
CA PHE A 58 2.14 -10.36 15.61
C PHE A 58 3.66 -10.49 15.74
N ARG A 59 4.15 -11.74 15.65
CA ARG A 59 5.59 -12.03 15.68
C ARG A 59 6.02 -12.41 14.26
N PRO A 60 6.72 -11.53 13.53
CA PRO A 60 7.14 -11.83 12.17
C PRO A 60 8.02 -13.06 12.17
N ASP A 61 7.75 -13.95 11.23
CA ASP A 61 8.57 -15.12 11.01
C ASP A 61 9.78 -14.77 10.12
N ARG A 62 10.64 -15.77 9.86
CA ARG A 62 11.83 -15.56 9.03
C ARG A 62 11.47 -15.20 7.59
N TRP A 63 10.34 -15.68 7.08
CA TRP A 63 9.88 -15.42 5.72
C TRP A 63 9.28 -14.02 5.59
N ASP A 64 8.58 -13.51 6.60
CA ASP A 64 8.07 -12.15 6.66
C ASP A 64 9.22 -11.13 6.59
N ILE A 65 10.27 -11.37 7.38
CA ILE A 65 11.46 -10.50 7.39
C ILE A 65 12.18 -10.53 6.05
N VAL A 66 12.37 -11.73 5.47
CA VAL A 66 13.02 -11.88 4.15
C VAL A 66 12.16 -11.23 3.07
N GLY A 67 10.84 -11.42 3.10
CA GLY A 67 9.91 -10.83 2.15
C GLY A 67 9.93 -9.30 2.19
N ALA A 68 9.90 -8.71 3.39
CA ALA A 68 10.03 -7.26 3.57
C ALA A 68 11.39 -6.74 3.10
N ALA A 69 12.49 -7.44 3.40
CA ALA A 69 13.81 -7.07 2.93
C ALA A 69 13.89 -7.09 1.39
N VAL A 70 13.37 -8.14 0.75
CA VAL A 70 13.32 -8.25 -0.72
C VAL A 70 12.46 -7.15 -1.32
N SER A 71 11.31 -6.81 -0.73
CA SER A 71 10.48 -5.73 -1.25
C SER A 71 11.17 -4.37 -1.16
N LEU A 72 11.87 -4.09 -0.06
CA LEU A 72 12.64 -2.85 0.12
C LEU A 72 13.84 -2.79 -0.83
N ILE A 73 14.53 -3.90 -1.09
CA ILE A 73 15.58 -3.98 -2.11
C ILE A 73 14.99 -3.71 -3.50
N GLY A 74 13.83 -4.29 -3.83
CA GLY A 74 13.14 -4.01 -5.08
C GLY A 74 12.81 -2.53 -5.26
N VAL A 75 12.34 -1.86 -4.20
CA VAL A 75 12.16 -0.41 -4.18
C VAL A 75 13.47 0.33 -4.44
N ALA A 76 14.54 -0.05 -3.74
CA ALA A 76 15.85 0.58 -3.91
C ALA A 76 16.37 0.43 -5.34
N LEU A 77 16.18 -0.73 -5.97
CA LEU A 77 16.57 -0.96 -7.36
C LEU A 77 15.76 -0.08 -8.32
N ILE A 78 14.45 0.04 -8.14
CA ILE A 78 13.59 0.88 -8.99
C ILE A 78 13.93 2.37 -8.80
N MET A 79 14.28 2.79 -7.58
CA MET A 79 14.59 4.17 -7.22
C MET A 79 16.02 4.62 -7.51
N TYR A 80 16.99 3.70 -7.48
CA TYR A 80 18.41 4.04 -7.60
C TYR A 80 19.13 3.29 -8.72
N GLY A 81 18.43 2.45 -9.48
CA GLY A 81 18.97 1.75 -10.64
C GLY A 81 19.58 2.72 -11.67
N PRO A 82 20.80 2.44 -12.17
CA PRO A 82 21.46 3.26 -13.18
C PRO A 82 20.70 3.19 -14.52
N ARG A 83 20.79 4.27 -15.29
CA ARG A 83 19.98 4.55 -16.49
C ARG A 83 20.57 3.91 -17.73
#